data_AF-A0A372IMC4-F1
#
_entry.id   AF-A0A372IMC4-F1
#
_cell.length_a   1.000
_cell.length_b   1.000
_cell.length_c   1.000
_cell.angle_alpha   90.00
_cell.angle_beta   90.00
_cell.angle_gamma   90.00
#
_symmetry.space_group_name_H-M   'P 1'
#
loop_
_entity.id
_entity.type
_entity.pdbx_description
1 polymer ?
#
loop_
_entity_poly.entity_id
_entity_poly.type
_entity_poly.pdbx_seq_one_letter_code
_entity_poly.pdbx_strand_id
1 'polypeptide(L)'
;MSGRDVTAGRTFNSLGAMMQAWADEAVRVAQEEYGMELDYAEESVAKLDTVLAARIPVAADRLDRETRMWGGYFGEIFRRRYDAEWIMAMYPNKEGRNEMAMPALDVDGSQVYPLLKVDRRLTMGPAEELNGFFVRVTKALDGRTQKS
;
A
#
# COMPACT_ATOMS: atom_id res chain seq x y z
N MET A 1 22.39 8.73 2.86
CA MET A 1 22.38 7.30 3.26
C MET A 1 21.42 6.59 2.32
N SER A 2 21.96 5.81 1.38
CA SER A 2 21.16 5.11 0.36
C SER A 2 20.81 3.72 0.89
N GLY A 3 19.52 3.51 1.19
CA GLY A 3 18.99 2.21 1.61
C GLY A 3 18.99 1.26 0.42
N ARG A 4 19.93 0.32 0.39
CA ARG A 4 19.90 -0.81 -0.54
C ARG A 4 18.99 -1.87 0.08
N ASP A 5 17.75 -1.95 -0.38
CA ASP A 5 16.88 -3.08 -0.07
C ASP A 5 16.97 -4.09 -1.23
N VAL A 6 17.53 -5.27 -0.94
CA VAL A 6 17.82 -6.33 -1.91
C VAL A 6 16.66 -7.32 -1.91
N THR A 7 15.61 -7.03 -2.67
CA THR A 7 14.56 -8.01 -2.97
C THR A 7 14.69 -8.47 -4.43
N ALA A 8 14.96 -9.77 -4.61
CA ALA A 8 15.12 -10.47 -5.90
C ALA A 8 16.28 -9.98 -6.83
N GLY A 9 17.37 -9.45 -6.27
CA GLY A 9 18.55 -9.04 -7.06
C GLY A 9 18.34 -7.80 -7.95
N ARG A 10 17.19 -7.12 -7.83
CA ARG A 10 16.92 -5.86 -8.51
C ARG A 10 17.42 -4.71 -7.66
N THR A 11 18.14 -3.78 -8.28
CA THR A 11 18.54 -2.52 -7.63
C THR A 11 17.55 -1.45 -8.06
N PHE A 12 16.96 -0.74 -7.10
CA PHE A 12 16.04 0.36 -7.39
C PHE A 12 16.73 1.70 -7.11
N ASN A 13 16.45 2.69 -7.97
CA ASN A 13 17.03 4.02 -7.85
C ASN A 13 16.37 4.88 -6.76
N SER A 14 15.18 4.48 -6.29
CA SER A 14 14.44 5.15 -5.22
C SER A 14 13.42 4.20 -4.57
N LEU A 15 12.90 4.60 -3.40
CA LEU A 15 11.79 3.90 -2.76
C LEU A 15 10.55 3.88 -3.67
N GLY A 16 10.23 5.01 -4.32
CA GLY A 16 9.11 5.08 -5.28
C GLY A 16 9.26 4.11 -6.44
N ALA A 17 10.46 3.96 -7.00
CA ALA A 17 10.71 2.97 -8.06
C ALA A 17 10.53 1.52 -7.57
N MET A 18 10.96 1.23 -6.33
CA MET A 18 10.73 -0.08 -5.72
C MET A 18 9.24 -0.35 -5.49
N MET A 19 8.50 0.63 -4.96
CA MET A 19 7.07 0.47 -4.69
C MET A 19 6.23 0.38 -5.95
N GLN A 20 6.57 1.12 -7.01
CA GLN A 20 5.96 0.98 -8.32
C GLN A 20 6.20 -0.43 -8.89
N ALA A 21 7.41 -0.99 -8.78
CA ALA A 21 7.69 -2.34 -9.27
C ALA A 21 6.89 -3.42 -8.53
N TRP A 22 6.65 -3.25 -7.22
CA TRP A 22 5.74 -4.09 -6.46
C TRP A 22 4.28 -3.94 -6.91
N ALA A 23 3.87 -2.71 -7.22
CA ALA A 23 2.55 -2.43 -7.73
C ALA A 23 2.31 -3.04 -9.11
N ASP A 24 3.29 -2.97 -10.02
CA ASP A 24 3.21 -3.58 -11.35
C ASP A 24 3.08 -5.11 -11.26
N GLU A 25 3.80 -5.73 -10.32
CA GLU A 25 3.67 -7.15 -10.03
C GLU A 25 2.26 -7.50 -9.52
N ALA A 26 1.65 -6.65 -8.69
CA ALA A 26 0.29 -6.86 -8.22
C ALA A 26 -0.73 -6.83 -9.38
N VAL A 27 -0.59 -5.91 -10.34
CA VAL A 27 -1.43 -5.85 -11.54
C VAL A 27 -1.32 -7.15 -12.34
N ARG A 28 -0.08 -7.60 -12.57
CA ARG A 28 0.21 -8.85 -13.28
C ARG A 28 -0.43 -10.05 -12.60
N VAL A 29 -0.22 -10.19 -11.29
CA VAL A 29 -0.75 -11.30 -10.48
C VAL A 29 -2.28 -11.27 -10.42
N ALA A 30 -2.90 -10.11 -10.27
CA ALA A 30 -4.36 -9.99 -10.26
C ALA A 30 -4.97 -10.43 -11.60
N GLN A 31 -4.35 -10.06 -12.72
CA GLN A 31 -4.81 -10.46 -14.03
C GLN A 31 -4.61 -11.97 -14.27
N GLU A 32 -3.43 -12.50 -13.99
CA GLU A 32 -3.08 -13.90 -14.28
C GLU A 32 -3.82 -14.90 -13.39
N GLU A 33 -3.98 -14.59 -12.10
CA GLU A 33 -4.54 -15.54 -11.13
C GLU A 33 -6.05 -15.35 -10.90
N TYR A 34 -6.57 -14.13 -11.13
CA TYR A 34 -7.97 -13.80 -10.81
C TYR A 34 -8.75 -13.24 -12.00
N GLY A 35 -8.10 -12.98 -13.14
CA GLY A 35 -8.73 -12.32 -14.27
C GLY A 35 -9.21 -10.89 -13.96
N MET A 36 -8.62 -10.25 -12.95
CA MET A 36 -9.01 -8.91 -12.50
C MET A 36 -8.07 -7.84 -13.04
N GLU A 37 -8.64 -6.89 -13.77
CA GLU A 37 -7.92 -5.71 -14.24
C GLU A 37 -7.81 -4.67 -13.12
N LEU A 38 -6.57 -4.43 -12.70
CA LEU A 38 -6.16 -3.43 -11.74
C LEU A 38 -5.43 -2.29 -12.47
N ASP A 39 -6.13 -1.19 -12.71
CA ASP A 39 -5.73 -0.07 -13.56
C ASP A 39 -5.33 1.20 -12.78
N TYR A 40 -5.18 1.07 -11.46
CA TYR A 40 -4.93 2.16 -10.52
C TYR A 40 -6.04 3.22 -10.39
N ALA A 41 -7.21 3.00 -11.00
CA ALA A 41 -8.39 3.82 -10.76
C ALA A 41 -8.97 3.54 -9.36
N GLU A 42 -9.81 4.44 -8.86
CA GLU A 42 -10.41 4.30 -7.53
C GLU A 42 -11.32 3.07 -7.45
N GLU A 43 -11.99 2.75 -8.55
CA GLU A 43 -12.84 1.58 -8.70
C GLU A 43 -12.06 0.27 -8.50
N SER A 44 -10.75 0.29 -8.78
CA SER A 44 -9.87 -0.85 -8.57
C SER A 44 -9.58 -1.14 -7.10
N VAL A 45 -9.93 -0.26 -6.15
CA VAL A 45 -9.84 -0.55 -4.71
C VAL A 45 -10.79 -1.68 -4.31
N ALA A 46 -12.02 -1.71 -4.85
CA ALA A 46 -12.97 -2.77 -4.56
C ALA A 46 -12.55 -4.12 -5.18
N LYS A 47 -11.98 -4.08 -6.39
CA LYS A 47 -11.39 -5.26 -7.04
C LYS A 47 -10.23 -5.81 -6.21
N LEU A 48 -9.34 -4.93 -5.76
CA LEU A 48 -8.23 -5.29 -4.88
C LEU A 48 -8.71 -5.98 -3.60
N ASP A 49 -9.72 -5.43 -2.90
CA ASP A 49 -10.23 -6.08 -1.68
C ASP A 49 -10.76 -7.50 -1.95
N THR A 50 -11.35 -7.72 -3.13
CA THR A 50 -11.80 -9.05 -3.57
C THR A 50 -10.62 -10.01 -3.77
N VAL A 51 -9.52 -9.55 -4.38
CA VAL A 51 -8.28 -10.33 -4.52
C VAL A 51 -7.71 -10.68 -3.13
N LEU A 52 -7.68 -9.73 -2.20
CA LEU A 52 -7.18 -9.98 -0.84
C LEU A 52 -8.07 -10.95 -0.06
N ALA A 53 -9.39 -10.86 -0.21
CA ALA A 53 -10.32 -11.80 0.40
C ALA A 53 -10.05 -13.26 -0.03
N ALA A 54 -9.75 -13.46 -1.32
CA ALA A 54 -9.45 -14.79 -1.87
C ALA A 54 -8.07 -15.35 -1.47
N ARG A 55 -7.19 -14.51 -0.90
CA ARG A 55 -5.86 -14.91 -0.43
C ARG A 55 -5.80 -15.32 1.04
N ILE A 56 -6.85 -15.06 1.82
CA ILE A 56 -6.85 -15.34 3.25
C ILE A 56 -7.28 -16.80 3.49
N PRO A 57 -6.52 -17.58 4.28
CA PRO A 57 -5.32 -17.21 5.03
C PRO A 57 -4.04 -17.16 4.18
N VAL A 58 -3.19 -16.17 4.45
CA VAL A 58 -1.86 -16.05 3.84
C VAL A 58 -0.83 -16.81 4.69
N ALA A 59 0.01 -17.62 4.04
CA ALA A 59 1.11 -18.30 4.73
C ALA A 59 2.15 -17.30 5.28
N ALA A 60 2.65 -17.54 6.49
CA ALA A 60 3.52 -16.58 7.20
C ALA A 60 4.81 -16.23 6.43
N ASP A 61 5.37 -17.19 5.70
CA ASP A 61 6.55 -17.02 4.84
C ASP A 61 6.29 -16.17 3.58
N ARG A 62 5.02 -15.98 3.21
CA ARG A 62 4.60 -15.16 2.06
C ARG A 62 4.07 -13.79 2.46
N LEU A 63 3.73 -13.58 3.73
CA LEU A 63 3.03 -12.38 4.18
C LEU A 63 3.77 -11.08 3.82
N ASP A 64 5.10 -10.99 4.05
CA ASP A 64 5.88 -9.79 3.70
C ASP A 64 5.80 -9.47 2.19
N ARG A 65 5.96 -10.49 1.33
CA ARG A 65 5.86 -10.32 -0.12
C ARG A 65 4.46 -9.87 -0.55
N GLU A 66 3.43 -10.52 -0.02
CA GLU A 66 2.01 -10.19 -0.32
C GLU A 66 1.69 -8.75 0.15
N THR A 67 2.13 -8.38 1.35
CA THR A 67 1.97 -7.02 1.89
C THR A 67 2.68 -5.97 1.04
N ARG A 68 3.92 -6.22 0.59
CA ARG A 68 4.65 -5.27 -0.28
C ARG A 68 3.99 -5.13 -1.65
N MET A 69 3.59 -6.24 -2.26
CA MET A 69 2.95 -6.27 -3.58
C MET A 69 1.60 -5.54 -3.58
N TRP A 70 0.65 -5.99 -2.75
CA TRP A 70 -0.69 -5.40 -2.70
C TRP A 70 -0.71 -4.03 -2.04
N GLY A 71 0.13 -3.81 -1.02
CA GLY A 71 0.29 -2.52 -0.36
C GLY A 71 0.94 -1.48 -1.27
N GLY A 72 1.91 -1.89 -2.10
CA GLY A 72 2.49 -1.04 -3.13
C GLY A 72 1.45 -0.59 -4.14
N TYR A 73 0.66 -1.53 -4.67
CA TYR A 73 -0.44 -1.19 -5.57
C TYR A 73 -1.47 -0.26 -4.94
N PHE A 74 -1.92 -0.56 -3.72
CA PHE A 74 -2.87 0.30 -3.00
C PHE A 74 -2.31 1.71 -2.79
N GLY A 75 -1.01 1.83 -2.48
CA GLY A 75 -0.34 3.11 -2.37
C GLY A 75 -0.26 3.88 -3.69
N GLU A 76 0.02 3.21 -4.81
CA GLU A 76 0.06 3.87 -6.13
C GLU A 76 -1.29 4.49 -6.52
N ILE A 77 -2.42 3.97 -6.04
CA ILE A 77 -3.73 4.62 -6.23
C ILE A 77 -3.74 6.01 -5.57
N PHE A 78 -3.28 6.11 -4.32
CA PHE A 78 -3.14 7.41 -3.65
C PHE A 78 -2.10 8.30 -4.35
N ARG A 79 -0.94 7.75 -4.73
CA ARG A 79 0.15 8.50 -5.36
C ARG A 79 -0.17 9.04 -6.75
N ARG A 80 -1.17 8.48 -7.43
CA ARG A 80 -1.66 9.00 -8.72
C ARG A 80 -2.74 10.05 -8.53
N ARG A 81 -3.53 9.96 -7.46
CA ARG A 81 -4.57 10.94 -7.11
C ARG A 81 -3.97 12.20 -6.50
N TYR A 82 -2.96 12.04 -5.66
CA TYR A 82 -2.26 13.10 -4.94
C TYR A 82 -0.81 13.15 -5.45
N ASP A 83 -0.19 14.32 -5.53
CA ASP A 83 1.23 14.47 -5.84
C ASP A 83 2.09 14.01 -4.65
N ALA A 84 1.99 12.72 -4.34
CA ALA A 84 2.51 12.11 -3.13
C ALA A 84 3.88 11.48 -3.37
N GLU A 85 4.69 11.45 -2.32
CA GLU A 85 6.01 10.81 -2.36
C GLU A 85 6.05 9.59 -1.45
N TRP A 86 6.65 8.50 -1.94
CA TRP A 86 7.00 7.39 -1.07
C TRP A 86 8.19 7.75 -0.20
N ILE A 87 7.99 7.67 1.12
CA ILE A 87 8.99 7.94 2.15
C ILE A 87 9.14 6.75 3.10
N MET A 88 10.29 6.66 3.77
CA MET A 88 10.40 5.82 4.97
C MET A 88 9.92 6.62 6.16
N ALA A 89 8.80 6.22 6.76
CA ALA A 89 8.23 6.89 7.92
C ALA A 89 8.29 5.97 9.15
N MET A 90 8.52 6.57 10.32
CA MET A 90 8.38 5.89 11.60
C MET A 90 6.91 5.81 11.97
N TYR A 91 6.33 4.61 12.03
CA TYR A 91 4.95 4.46 12.46
C TYR A 91 4.84 4.65 13.99
N PRO A 92 4.07 5.64 14.48
CA PRO A 92 3.93 5.87 15.91
C PRO A 92 3.02 4.78 16.50
N ASN A 93 3.60 3.80 17.17
CA ASN A 93 2.81 2.87 17.97
C ASN A 93 2.37 3.57 19.27
N LYS A 94 1.10 3.36 19.68
CA LYS A 94 0.51 4.03 20.85
C LYS A 94 1.17 3.64 22.19
N GLU A 95 2.12 2.72 22.17
CA GLU A 95 2.74 2.12 23.37
C GLU A 95 4.26 2.37 23.46
N GLY A 96 4.86 3.16 22.57
CA GLY A 96 6.27 3.57 22.62
C GLY A 96 7.29 2.43 22.55
N ARG A 97 6.88 1.21 22.19
CA ARG A 97 7.71 0.00 22.38
C ARG A 97 8.46 -0.50 21.16
N ASN A 98 8.25 0.08 19.98
CA ASN A 98 8.97 -0.25 18.73
C ASN A 98 8.53 0.72 17.62
N GLU A 99 9.25 1.82 17.43
CA GLU A 99 9.12 2.62 16.22
C GLU A 99 9.65 1.78 15.05
N MET A 100 8.77 1.38 14.14
CA MET A 100 9.16 0.63 12.94
C MET A 100 9.16 1.58 11.76
N ALA A 101 10.32 1.70 11.11
CA ALA A 101 10.43 2.39 9.83
C ALA A 101 9.75 1.53 8.75
N MET A 102 8.79 2.11 8.04
CA MET A 102 8.12 1.43 6.94
C MET A 102 7.77 2.39 5.79
N PRO A 103 7.59 1.88 4.57
CA PRO A 103 7.11 2.69 3.46
C PRO A 103 5.75 3.32 3.76
N ALA A 104 5.68 4.63 3.57
CA ALA A 104 4.48 5.44 3.68
C ALA A 104 4.42 6.43 2.51
N LEU A 105 3.25 7.01 2.27
CA LEU A 105 3.09 8.14 1.36
C LEU A 105 3.02 9.42 2.18
N ASP A 106 3.84 10.41 1.81
CA ASP A 106 3.64 11.78 2.25
C ASP A 106 2.73 12.50 1.25
N VAL A 107 1.64 13.05 1.76
CA VAL A 107 0.66 13.86 1.02
C VAL A 107 0.55 15.19 1.74
N ASP A 108 1.29 16.20 1.27
CA ASP A 108 1.35 17.53 1.90
C ASP A 108 1.61 17.47 3.42
N GLY A 109 2.58 16.65 3.85
CA GLY A 109 2.91 16.43 5.26
C GLY A 109 1.96 15.50 6.03
N SER A 110 0.92 14.97 5.38
CA SER A 110 0.08 13.90 5.94
C SER A 110 0.61 12.53 5.51
N GLN A 111 0.84 11.64 6.48
CA GLN A 111 1.33 10.29 6.18
C GLN A 111 0.19 9.29 6.03
N VAL A 112 0.17 8.58 4.90
CA VAL A 112 -0.69 7.42 4.64
C VAL A 112 0.16 6.16 4.67
N TYR A 113 -0.35 5.08 5.27
CA TYR A 113 0.38 3.81 5.47
C TYR A 113 -0.30 2.65 4.72
N PRO A 114 -0.20 2.56 3.38
CA PRO A 114 -0.90 1.55 2.59
C PRO A 114 -0.52 0.11 2.94
N LEU A 115 0.78 -0.16 3.15
CA LEU A 115 1.27 -1.51 3.46
C LEU A 115 0.74 -1.98 4.81
N LEU A 116 0.71 -1.11 5.82
CA LEU A 116 0.13 -1.46 7.13
C LEU A 116 -1.36 -1.79 7.00
N LYS A 117 -2.09 -1.04 6.18
CA LYS A 117 -3.52 -1.29 5.96
C LYS A 117 -3.75 -2.65 5.29
N VAL A 118 -2.95 -2.99 4.29
CA VAL A 118 -3.01 -4.29 3.60
C VAL A 118 -2.57 -5.44 4.51
N ASP A 119 -1.50 -5.28 5.29
CA ASP A 119 -1.07 -6.28 6.27
C ASP A 119 -2.20 -6.63 7.25
N ARG A 120 -2.87 -5.60 7.81
CA ARG A 120 -4.05 -5.79 8.66
C ARG A 120 -5.20 -6.46 7.92
N ARG A 121 -5.44 -6.13 6.65
CA ARG A 121 -6.46 -6.81 5.84
C ARG A 121 -6.18 -8.30 5.68
N LEU A 122 -4.92 -8.68 5.47
CA LEU A 122 -4.50 -10.08 5.28
C LEU A 122 -4.44 -10.87 6.58
N THR A 123 -4.16 -10.22 7.71
CA THR A 123 -3.98 -10.88 9.03
C THR A 123 -5.22 -10.82 9.94
N MET A 124 -6.00 -9.73 9.87
CA MET A 124 -7.17 -9.48 10.72
C MET A 124 -8.51 -9.65 9.96
N GLY A 125 -8.47 -9.78 8.64
CA GLY A 125 -9.63 -10.18 7.84
C GLY A 125 -10.57 -9.03 7.44
N PRO A 126 -11.86 -9.32 7.17
CA PRO A 126 -12.76 -8.39 6.47
C PRO A 126 -13.06 -7.07 7.19
N ALA A 127 -12.89 -7.00 8.51
CA ALA A 127 -13.06 -5.75 9.26
C ALA A 127 -12.06 -4.66 8.83
N GLU A 128 -10.97 -5.07 8.18
CA GLU A 128 -9.92 -4.20 7.67
C GLU A 128 -10.07 -3.90 6.17
N GLU A 129 -11.30 -3.91 5.64
CA GLU A 129 -11.59 -3.59 4.23
C GLU A 129 -10.97 -2.27 3.74
N LEU A 130 -10.58 -2.25 2.47
CA LEU A 130 -9.80 -1.16 1.89
C LEU A 130 -10.63 0.04 1.42
N ASN A 131 -11.85 -0.19 0.95
CA ASN A 131 -12.67 0.84 0.29
C ASN A 131 -13.12 1.93 1.27
N GLY A 132 -13.70 1.56 2.42
CA GLY A 132 -14.08 2.53 3.45
C GLY A 132 -12.88 3.17 4.14
N PHE A 133 -11.70 2.53 4.14
CA PHE A 133 -10.46 3.23 4.48
C PHE A 133 -10.11 4.28 3.43
N PHE A 134 -10.08 3.91 2.14
CA PHE A 134 -9.78 4.81 1.02
C PHE A 134 -10.68 6.04 1.04
N VAL A 135 -12.01 5.85 1.06
CA VAL A 135 -13.01 6.94 1.09
C VAL A 135 -12.80 7.89 2.29
N ARG A 136 -12.47 7.36 3.47
CA ARG A 136 -12.23 8.20 4.66
C ARG A 136 -10.95 9.02 4.52
N VAL A 137 -9.88 8.41 4.02
CA VAL A 137 -8.58 9.07 3.84
C VAL A 137 -8.67 10.13 2.74
N THR A 138 -9.24 9.81 1.58
CA THR A 138 -9.37 10.78 0.48
C THR A 138 -10.22 11.98 0.89
N LYS A 139 -11.37 11.75 1.54
CA LYS A 139 -12.20 12.83 2.09
C LYS A 139 -11.43 13.73 3.06
N ALA A 140 -10.56 13.15 3.91
CA ALA A 140 -9.76 13.91 4.86
C ALA A 140 -8.64 14.73 4.18
N LEU A 141 -8.00 14.17 3.15
CA LEU A 141 -6.97 14.84 2.35
C LEU A 141 -7.58 15.98 1.52
N ASP A 142 -8.66 15.73 0.79
CA ASP A 142 -9.33 16.72 -0.05
C ASP A 142 -9.84 17.92 0.77
N GLY A 143 -10.29 17.69 2.00
CA GLY A 143 -10.72 18.74 2.92
C GLY A 143 -9.58 19.59 3.50
N ARG A 144 -8.32 19.16 3.37
CA ARG A 144 -7.12 19.91 3.76
C ARG A 144 -6.58 20.75 2.61
N THR A 145 -6.56 20.18 1.40
CA THR A 145 -6.13 20.90 0.19
C THR A 145 -7.00 22.12 -0.08
N GLN A 146 -8.29 22.09 0.27
CA GLN A 146 -9.19 23.26 0.16
C GLN A 146 -8.95 24.37 1.18
N LYS A 147 -8.13 24.14 2.22
CA LYS A 147 -7.85 25.09 3.31
C LYS A 147 -6.47 25.72 3.23
N SER A 148 -5.66 25.34 2.25
CA SER A 148 -4.30 25.86 2.02
C SER A 148 -4.32 26.89 0.91
#